data_AF-A0AAE4E2T0-F1
#
_entry.id   AF-A0AAE4E2T0-F1
#
_cell.length_a   1.000
_cell.length_b   1.000
_cell.length_c   1.000
_cell.angle_alpha   90.00
_cell.angle_beta   90.00
_cell.angle_gamma   90.00
#
_symmetry.space_group_name_H-M   'P 1'
#
loop_
_entity.id
_entity.type
_entity.pdbx_description
1 polymer ?
#
loop_
_entity_poly.entity_id
_entity_poly.type
_entity_poly.pdbx_seq_one_letter_code
_entity_poly.pdbx_strand_id
1 'polypeptide(L)'
;MEWKVVETIASPESGTIFCKVETQYGLNYILWLKGDYYVRTGEIITTSNQGILINDRRRRVWIAQAMPFTSIGWMGFKQKNACPGNRQEMDRPCTAETPCQFKLCPFGLKRYIPESYSTAKNNIQPDGRL
;
A
#
# COMPACT_ATOMS: atom_id res chain seq x y z
N MET A 1 -11.51 -10.11 -14.53
CA MET A 1 -10.20 -10.69 -14.93
C MET A 1 -9.39 -10.91 -13.67
N GLU A 2 -8.66 -12.02 -13.57
CA GLU A 2 -7.87 -12.37 -12.39
C GLU A 2 -6.38 -12.18 -12.63
N TRP A 3 -5.69 -11.66 -11.61
CA TRP A 3 -4.29 -11.32 -11.64
C TRP A 3 -3.64 -11.80 -10.33
N LYS A 4 -2.74 -12.77 -10.42
CA LYS A 4 -1.96 -13.23 -9.26
C LYS A 4 -0.82 -12.25 -9.02
N VAL A 5 -0.68 -11.75 -7.80
CA VAL A 5 0.43 -10.87 -7.43
C VAL A 5 1.68 -11.69 -7.19
N VAL A 6 2.72 -11.44 -7.99
CA VAL A 6 4.00 -12.13 -7.93
C VAL A 6 4.99 -11.35 -7.09
N GLU A 7 5.04 -10.03 -7.25
CA GLU A 7 5.98 -9.17 -6.55
C GLU A 7 5.41 -7.77 -6.38
N THR A 8 5.80 -7.08 -5.31
CA THR A 8 5.33 -5.73 -4.99
C THR A 8 6.49 -4.79 -4.66
N ILE A 9 6.38 -3.53 -5.10
CA ILE A 9 7.32 -2.45 -4.78
C ILE A 9 6.49 -1.28 -4.28
N ALA A 10 6.77 -0.80 -3.07
CA ALA A 10 6.16 0.42 -2.56
C ALA A 10 6.96 1.65 -2.99
N SER A 11 6.24 2.69 -3.43
CA SER A 11 6.76 4.00 -3.75
C SER A 11 6.33 5.01 -2.70
N PRO A 12 7.19 5.35 -1.71
CA PRO A 12 6.84 6.27 -0.63
C PRO A 12 6.50 7.66 -1.16
N GLU A 13 7.20 8.11 -2.20
CA GLU A 13 7.04 9.44 -2.79
C GLU A 13 5.68 9.63 -3.46
N SER A 14 5.10 8.59 -4.04
CA SER A 14 3.81 8.69 -4.77
C SER A 14 2.62 8.03 -4.06
N GLY A 15 2.88 7.34 -2.94
CA GLY A 15 1.88 6.53 -2.24
C GLY A 15 1.33 5.37 -3.09
N THR A 16 2.13 4.87 -4.04
CA THR A 16 1.72 3.83 -5.01
C THR A 16 2.39 2.50 -4.68
N ILE A 17 1.64 1.41 -4.74
CA ILE A 17 2.20 0.06 -4.79
C ILE A 17 2.26 -0.37 -6.26
N PHE A 18 3.46 -0.63 -6.77
CA PHE A 18 3.64 -1.30 -8.05
C PHE A 18 3.58 -2.81 -7.82
N CYS A 19 2.75 -3.51 -8.59
CA CYS A 19 2.62 -4.95 -8.53
C CYS A 19 3.05 -5.56 -9.86
N LYS A 20 4.01 -6.49 -9.83
CA LYS A 20 4.16 -7.46 -10.90
C LYS A 20 3.07 -8.50 -10.71
N VAL A 21 2.23 -8.67 -11.74
CA VAL A 21 1.13 -9.63 -11.72
C VAL A 21 1.20 -10.57 -12.91
N GLU A 22 0.63 -11.75 -12.74
CA GLU A 22 0.50 -12.77 -13.76
C GLU A 22 -0.97 -13.14 -13.96
N THR A 23 -1.41 -13.23 -15.21
CA THR A 23 -2.75 -13.69 -15.55
C THR A 23 -2.81 -15.20 -15.59
N GLN A 24 -4.01 -15.77 -15.55
CA GLN A 24 -4.23 -17.21 -15.79
C GLN A 24 -3.72 -17.70 -17.16
N TYR A 25 -3.45 -16.78 -18.10
CA TYR A 25 -2.94 -17.08 -19.44
C TYR A 25 -1.41 -16.93 -19.55
N GLY A 26 -0.70 -16.73 -18.42
CA GLY A 26 0.76 -16.57 -18.40
C GLY A 26 1.26 -15.18 -18.85
N LEU A 27 0.36 -14.20 -19.04
CA LEU A 27 0.75 -12.84 -19.38
C LEU A 27 1.16 -12.08 -18.12
N ASN A 28 2.27 -11.34 -18.21
CA ASN A 28 2.80 -10.58 -17.09
C ASN A 28 2.56 -9.08 -17.28
N TYR A 29 2.11 -8.41 -16.23
CA TYR A 29 1.83 -6.97 -16.23
C TYR A 29 2.41 -6.29 -14.99
N ILE A 30 2.56 -4.98 -15.07
CA ILE A 30 2.83 -4.09 -13.94
C ILE A 30 1.57 -3.26 -13.69
N LEU A 31 0.99 -3.42 -12.51
CA LEU A 31 -0.16 -2.63 -12.05
C LEU A 31 0.29 -1.56 -11.06
N TRP A 32 -0.32 -0.38 -11.16
CA TRP A 32 -0.10 0.74 -10.25
C TRP A 32 -1.32 0.83 -9.35
N LEU A 33 -1.17 0.36 -8.11
CA LEU A 33 -2.26 0.32 -7.15
C LEU A 33 -2.19 1.51 -6.20
N LYS A 34 -3.33 2.14 -6.00
CA LYS A 34 -3.53 3.20 -4.99
C LYS A 34 -4.75 2.89 -4.15
N GLY A 35 -4.74 3.39 -2.91
CA GLY A 35 -5.83 3.25 -1.97
C GLY A 35 -5.35 2.94 -0.56
N ASP A 36 -6.27 2.44 0.26
CA ASP A 36 -6.03 2.15 1.68
C ASP A 36 -5.67 0.67 1.93
N TYR A 37 -5.78 -0.18 0.91
CA TYR A 37 -5.36 -1.58 0.98
C TYR A 37 -4.08 -1.79 0.18
N TYR A 38 -3.06 -2.34 0.84
CA TYR A 38 -1.78 -2.68 0.21
C TYR A 38 -1.73 -4.17 -0.09
N VAL A 39 -1.78 -4.50 -1.38
CA VAL A 39 -1.77 -5.89 -1.87
C VAL A 39 -0.41 -6.54 -1.60
N ARG A 40 -0.41 -7.83 -1.31
CA ARG A 40 0.77 -8.64 -0.99
C ARG A 40 1.01 -9.71 -2.05
N THR A 41 2.25 -10.17 -2.16
CA THR A 41 2.61 -11.34 -2.96
C THR A 41 1.76 -12.55 -2.59
N GLY A 42 1.27 -13.25 -3.60
CA GLY A 42 0.39 -14.42 -3.47
C GLY A 42 -1.10 -14.10 -3.50
N GLU A 43 -1.50 -12.85 -3.26
CA GLU A 43 -2.91 -12.46 -3.37
C GLU A 43 -3.38 -12.41 -4.83
N ILE A 44 -4.70 -12.60 -5.03
CA ILE A 44 -5.37 -12.53 -6.32
C ILE A 44 -6.17 -11.23 -6.38
N ILE A 45 -5.90 -10.43 -7.41
CA ILE A 45 -6.68 -9.25 -7.75
C ILE A 45 -7.72 -9.65 -8.79
N THR A 46 -8.98 -9.39 -8.52
CA THR A 46 -10.08 -9.62 -9.47
C THR A 46 -10.73 -8.30 -9.81
N THR A 47 -10.72 -7.94 -11.10
CA THR A 47 -11.48 -6.81 -11.63
C THR A 47 -12.90 -7.25 -11.96
N SER A 48 -13.88 -6.57 -11.37
CA SER A 48 -15.32 -6.82 -11.56
C SER A 48 -16.07 -5.49 -11.79
N ASN A 49 -17.33 -5.58 -12.22
CA ASN A 49 -18.25 -4.44 -12.28
C ASN A 49 -18.55 -3.82 -10.90
N GLN A 50 -18.30 -4.54 -9.80
CA GLN A 50 -18.47 -4.06 -8.42
C GLN A 50 -17.19 -3.39 -7.86
N GLY A 51 -16.13 -3.31 -8.67
CA GLY A 51 -14.83 -2.77 -8.30
C GLY A 51 -13.76 -3.85 -8.18
N ILE A 52 -12.72 -3.55 -7.41
CA ILE A 52 -11.59 -4.47 -7.19
C ILE A 52 -11.84 -5.34 -5.98
N LEU A 53 -11.72 -6.65 -6.19
CA LEU A 53 -11.68 -7.66 -5.15
C LEU A 53 -10.24 -8.11 -4.96
N ILE A 54 -9.82 -8.31 -3.71
CA ILE A 54 -8.56 -8.97 -3.35
C ILE A 54 -8.92 -10.22 -2.57
N ASN A 55 -8.55 -11.41 -3.08
CA ASN A 55 -8.96 -12.70 -2.54
C ASN A 55 -10.48 -12.74 -2.25
N ASP A 56 -11.28 -12.41 -3.26
CA ASP A 56 -12.75 -12.37 -3.23
C ASP A 56 -13.39 -11.36 -2.26
N ARG A 57 -12.59 -10.50 -1.62
CA ARG A 57 -13.09 -9.46 -0.73
C ARG A 57 -12.95 -8.10 -1.38
N ARG A 58 -14.04 -7.33 -1.40
CA ARG A 58 -13.99 -5.93 -1.88
C ARG A 58 -13.04 -5.12 -1.02
N ARG A 59 -12.08 -4.44 -1.65
CA ARG A 59 -11.09 -3.57 -1.00
C ARG A 59 -11.15 -2.16 -1.57
N ARG A 60 -10.81 -1.17 -0.75
CA ARG A 60 -10.62 0.22 -1.19
C ARG A 60 -9.25 0.39 -1.84
N VAL A 61 -9.14 -0.14 -3.05
CA VAL A 61 -7.97 -0.06 -3.92
C VAL A 61 -8.44 0.13 -5.35
N TRP A 62 -7.69 0.87 -6.15
CA TRP A 62 -7.94 1.02 -7.58
C TRP A 62 -6.65 0.89 -8.37
N ILE A 63 -6.77 0.48 -9.63
CA ILE A 63 -5.68 0.42 -10.59
C ILE A 63 -5.60 1.79 -11.26
N ALA A 64 -4.57 2.58 -10.92
CA ALA A 64 -4.31 3.86 -11.56
C ALA A 64 -3.78 3.69 -12.99
N GLN A 65 -2.98 2.65 -13.21
CA GLN A 65 -2.41 2.31 -14.51
C GLN A 65 -2.06 0.82 -14.58
N ALA A 66 -2.15 0.24 -15.78
CA ALA A 66 -1.68 -1.09 -16.10
C ALA A 66 -0.78 -1.02 -17.34
N MET A 67 0.34 -1.74 -17.33
CA MET A 67 1.21 -1.85 -18.49
C MET A 67 1.79 -3.27 -18.61
N PRO A 68 2.15 -3.73 -19.82
CA PRO A 68 2.86 -4.99 -19.99
C PRO A 68 4.15 -5.01 -19.18
N PHE A 69 4.50 -6.18 -18.64
CA PHE A 69 5.73 -6.34 -17.89
C PHE A 69 6.95 -6.28 -18.80
N THR A 70 7.96 -5.51 -18.39
CA THR A 70 9.32 -5.60 -18.92
C THR A 70 10.30 -5.69 -17.77
N SER A 71 11.34 -6.52 -17.92
CA SER A 71 12.38 -6.68 -16.89
C SER A 71 13.10 -5.36 -16.59
N ILE A 72 13.41 -4.58 -17.64
CA ILE A 72 14.05 -3.27 -17.53
C ILE A 72 13.16 -2.28 -16.78
N GLY A 73 11.87 -2.19 -17.14
CA GLY A 73 10.92 -1.32 -16.45
C GLY A 73 10.78 -1.67 -14.97
N TRP A 74 10.63 -2.97 -14.66
CA TRP A 74 10.54 -3.46 -13.29
C TRP A 74 11.78 -3.15 -12.46
N MET A 75 12.97 -3.38 -13.02
CA MET A 75 14.23 -3.05 -12.36
C MET A 75 14.37 -1.54 -12.12
N GLY A 76 13.91 -0.71 -13.05
CA GLY A 76 13.83 0.74 -12.87
C GLY A 76 12.97 1.14 -11.67
N PHE A 77 11.82 0.49 -11.45
CA PHE A 77 11.02 0.72 -10.24
C PHE A 77 11.76 0.30 -8.97
N LYS A 78 12.45 -0.85 -8.96
CA LYS A 78 13.21 -1.29 -7.77
C LYS A 78 14.31 -0.31 -7.39
N GLN A 79 15.05 0.19 -8.37
CA GLN A 79 16.18 1.09 -8.14
C GLN A 79 15.73 2.49 -7.70
N LYS A 80 14.65 3.01 -8.30
CA LYS A 80 14.16 4.37 -8.02
C LYS A 80 13.43 4.49 -6.66
N ASN A 81 12.85 3.41 -6.16
CA ASN A 81 12.02 3.47 -4.95
C ASN A 81 12.80 3.04 -3.70
N ALA A 82 13.28 4.03 -2.95
CA ALA A 82 14.10 3.85 -1.74
C ALA A 82 13.33 3.40 -0.48
N CYS A 83 12.13 2.81 -0.61
CA CYS A 83 11.42 2.30 0.57
C CYS A 83 12.25 1.18 1.24
N PRO A 84 12.57 1.28 2.55
CA PRO A 84 13.32 0.24 3.25
C PRO A 84 12.61 -1.13 3.18
N GLY A 85 11.27 -1.14 3.22
CA GLY A 85 10.49 -2.38 3.15
C GLY A 85 10.58 -3.12 1.82
N ASN A 86 10.98 -2.45 0.72
CA ASN A 86 11.23 -3.13 -0.56
C ASN A 86 12.47 -4.06 -0.49
N ARG A 87 13.38 -3.83 0.47
CA ARG A 87 14.60 -4.64 0.65
C ARG A 87 14.41 -5.79 1.63
N GLN A 88 13.20 -5.97 2.17
CA GLN A 88 12.88 -6.98 3.19
C GLN A 88 13.73 -6.89 4.47
N GLU A 89 14.29 -5.72 4.77
CA GLU A 89 15.01 -5.44 6.02
C GLU A 89 14.00 -5.19 7.16
N MET A 90 13.24 -6.22 7.54
CA MET A 90 12.10 -6.07 8.46
C MET A 90 12.49 -5.86 9.93
N ASP A 91 13.74 -6.11 10.29
CA ASP A 91 14.23 -5.98 11.67
C ASP A 91 14.61 -4.55 12.07
N ARG A 92 14.49 -3.59 11.15
CA ARG A 92 14.87 -2.19 11.37
C ARG A 92 13.66 -1.26 11.28
N PRO A 93 13.61 -0.20 12.11
CA PRO A 93 12.59 0.83 11.97
C PRO A 93 12.70 1.50 10.60
N CYS A 94 11.58 2.04 10.12
CA CYS A 94 11.57 2.78 8.86
C CYS A 94 12.56 3.96 8.91
N THR A 95 13.62 3.90 8.11
CA THR A 95 14.65 4.94 7.98
C THR A 95 14.34 5.96 6.87
N ALA A 96 13.11 5.98 6.36
CA ALA A 96 12.75 6.92 5.29
C ALA A 96 12.83 8.36 5.82
N GLU A 97 13.83 9.10 5.37
CA GLU A 97 14.06 10.51 5.71
C GLU A 97 13.08 11.44 4.98
N THR A 98 12.55 11.00 3.83
CA THR A 98 11.59 11.75 3.01
C THR A 98 10.14 11.50 3.46
N PRO A 99 9.22 12.46 3.23
CA PRO A 99 7.82 12.28 3.58
C PRO A 99 7.20 11.12 2.79
N CYS A 100 6.92 10.04 3.50
CA CYS A 100 6.21 8.88 2.99
C CYS A 100 4.71 9.20 2.87
N GLN A 101 4.16 9.13 1.66
CA GLN A 101 2.75 9.42 1.38
C GLN A 101 1.78 8.29 1.78
N PHE A 102 2.30 7.13 2.21
CA PHE A 102 1.45 6.07 2.73
C PHE A 102 0.90 6.43 4.11
N LYS A 103 -0.43 6.44 4.23
CA LYS A 103 -1.13 6.65 5.52
C LYS A 103 -0.73 5.59 6.55
N LEU A 104 -0.67 4.32 6.13
CA LEU A 104 -0.19 3.20 6.94
C LEU A 104 0.99 2.55 6.21
N CYS A 105 1.98 2.03 6.95
CA CYS A 105 3.17 1.46 6.32
C CYS A 105 2.79 0.10 5.72
N PRO A 106 2.96 -0.12 4.40
CA PRO A 106 2.65 -1.40 3.77
C PRO A 106 3.40 -2.59 4.39
N PHE A 107 4.57 -2.32 4.95
CA PHE A 107 5.48 -3.30 5.55
C PHE A 107 5.54 -3.23 7.09
N GLY A 108 4.74 -2.37 7.73
CA GLY A 108 4.73 -2.24 9.20
C GLY A 108 5.99 -1.63 9.84
N LEU A 109 6.94 -1.10 9.06
CA LEU A 109 8.21 -0.56 9.58
C LEU A 109 8.06 0.80 10.28
N LYS A 110 6.99 1.55 9.99
CA LYS A 110 6.71 2.84 10.63
C LYS A 110 5.77 2.63 11.80
N ARG A 111 6.17 3.08 12.99
CA ARG A 111 5.27 3.15 14.15
C ARG A 111 4.26 4.29 13.94
N TYR A 112 3.00 4.00 14.17
CA TYR A 112 1.93 4.98 14.21
C TYR A 112 1.48 5.13 15.64
N ILE A 113 1.51 6.35 16.17
CA ILE A 113 0.82 6.67 17.42
C ILE A 113 -0.65 6.81 17.02
N PRO A 114 -1.56 5.96 17.50
CA PRO A 114 -2.98 6.16 17.25
C PRO A 114 -3.36 7.53 17.79
N GLU A 115 -4.01 8.36 16.99
CA GLU A 115 -4.69 9.54 17.53
C GLU A 115 -5.76 9.02 18.48
N SER A 116 -5.46 9.04 19.78
CA SER A 116 -6.42 8.67 20.81
C SER A 116 -7.61 9.60 20.65
N TYR A 117 -8.81 9.04 20.49
CA TYR A 117 -10.09 9.76 20.53
C TYR A 117 -10.36 10.49 21.86
N SER A 118 -9.36 10.74 22.72
CA SER A 118 -9.49 11.60 23.89
C SER A 118 -9.59 13.05 23.42
N THR A 119 -10.82 13.45 23.13
CA THR A 119 -11.22 14.84 23.06
C THR A 119 -10.85 15.49 24.39
N ALA A 120 -9.75 16.25 24.42
CA ALA A 120 -9.40 17.13 25.53
C ALA A 120 -10.33 18.36 25.61
N LYS A 121 -11.65 18.15 25.46
CA LYS A 121 -12.66 19.22 25.42
C LYS A 121 -13.88 19.03 26.32
N ASN A 122 -13.93 18.02 27.19
CA ASN A 122 -15.11 17.78 28.05
C ASN A 122 -14.86 17.87 29.56
N ASN A 123 -13.79 18.54 30.03
CA ASN A 123 -13.63 18.86 31.45
C ASN A 123 -13.47 20.38 31.65
N ILE A 124 -14.53 21.13 31.35
CA ILE A 124 -14.78 22.40 32.04
C ILE A 124 -16.15 22.24 32.69
N GLN A 125 -16.13 21.71 33.92
CA GLN A 125 -17.28 21.75 34.81
C GLN A 125 -17.32 23.17 35.40
N PRO A 126 -18.44 23.91 35.32
CA PRO A 126 -18.54 25.19 36.00
C PRO A 126 -18.50 24.92 37.50
N ASP A 127 -17.49 25.50 38.17
CA ASP A 127 -17.34 25.53 39.63
C ASP A 127 -18.55 26.27 40.21
N GLY A 128 -19.59 25.51 40.57
CA GLY A 128 -20.75 26.00 41.30
C GLY A 128 -20.37 26.25 42.75
N ARG A 129 -19.84 27.43 43.04
CA ARG A 129 -19.70 27.93 44.42
C ARG A 129 -21.06 28.42 44.92
N LEU A 130 -21.50 27.80 46.01
CA LEU A 130 -22.47 28.30 46.97
C LEU A 130 -21.95 29.57 47.66
#